data_AF-A0A533WFK7-F1
#
_entry.id   AF-A0A533WFK7-F1
#
_cell.length_a   1.000
_cell.length_b   1.000
_cell.length_c   1.000
_cell.angle_alpha   90.00
_cell.angle_beta   90.00
_cell.angle_gamma   90.00
#
_symmetry.space_group_name_H-M   'P 1'
#
loop_
_entity.id
_entity.type
_entity.pdbx_description
1 polymer ?
#
loop_
_entity_poly.entity_id
_entity_poly.type
_entity_poly.pdbx_seq_one_letter_code
_entity_poly.pdbx_strand_id
1 'polypeptide(L)' 'MVCKGICERHRAFRPPAEAGVGRYSLGQKRCQTCMMFMNWPGVWCPCCGLKLRSHPRNANHRSKLRNKHEKPLLVFA' A
#
# COMPACT_ATOMS: atom_id res chain seq x y z
N MET A 1 4.02 -15.70 12.14
CA MET A 1 3.85 -16.37 10.84
C MET A 1 4.91 -15.87 9.86
N VAL A 2 5.50 -16.74 9.04
CA VAL A 2 6.58 -16.42 8.08
C VAL A 2 6.03 -16.12 6.68
N CYS A 3 6.82 -15.46 5.82
CA CYS A 3 6.48 -15.27 4.42
C CYS A 3 6.60 -16.60 3.65
N LYS A 4 5.61 -16.91 2.82
CA LYS A 4 5.53 -18.12 1.97
C LYS A 4 5.70 -17.83 0.47
N GLY A 5 6.08 -16.61 0.06
CA GLY A 5 6.25 -16.21 -1.35
C GLY A 5 4.96 -15.95 -2.16
N ILE A 6 3.80 -16.48 -1.76
CA ILE A 6 2.51 -16.31 -2.48
C ILE A 6 2.12 -14.84 -2.75
N CYS A 7 2.60 -13.91 -1.92
CA CYS A 7 2.30 -12.48 -2.06
C CYS A 7 2.94 -11.81 -3.28
N GLU A 8 3.92 -12.43 -3.94
CA GLU A 8 4.65 -11.82 -5.07
C GLU A 8 3.75 -11.54 -6.28
N ARG A 9 2.77 -12.40 -6.54
CA ARG A 9 1.77 -12.19 -7.61
C ARG A 9 0.89 -10.95 -7.40
N HIS A 10 0.85 -10.43 -6.17
CA HIS A 10 0.10 -9.22 -5.83
C HIS A 10 1.01 -8.00 -5.64
N ARG A 11 2.30 -8.11 -5.92
CA ARG A 11 3.28 -7.04 -5.74
C ARG A 11 2.81 -5.78 -6.47
N ALA A 12 2.74 -4.68 -5.75
CA ALA A 12 2.41 -3.39 -6.31
C ALA A 12 3.66 -2.77 -6.94
N PHE A 13 3.49 -2.15 -8.11
CA PHE A 13 4.56 -1.39 -8.74
C PHE A 13 4.89 -0.13 -7.95
N ARG A 14 6.15 0.28 -8.02
CA ARG A 14 6.57 1.58 -7.49
C ARG A 14 5.93 2.66 -8.38
N PRO A 15 5.20 3.64 -7.81
CA PRO A 15 4.70 4.74 -8.60
C PRO A 15 5.85 5.54 -9.22
N PRO A 16 5.65 6.12 -10.42
CA PRO A 16 6.65 6.97 -11.08
C PRO A 16 7.09 8.13 -10.17
N ALA A 17 8.35 8.53 -10.25
CA ALA A 17 8.90 9.55 -9.36
C ALA A 17 8.25 10.92 -9.60
N GLU A 18 7.98 11.23 -10.87
CA GLU A 18 7.32 12.42 -11.37
C GLU A 18 5.89 12.60 -10.85
N ALA A 19 5.21 11.50 -10.46
CA ALA A 19 3.84 11.59 -9.96
C ALA A 19 3.75 12.30 -8.60
N GLY A 20 4.82 12.31 -7.79
CA GLY A 20 4.80 12.91 -6.45
C GLY A 20 3.80 12.26 -5.47
N VAL A 21 3.13 11.17 -5.87
CA VAL A 21 2.10 10.49 -5.09
C VAL A 21 2.72 9.39 -4.23
N GLY A 22 2.39 9.39 -2.94
CA GLY A 22 2.83 8.34 -2.02
C GLY A 22 2.09 7.02 -2.27
N ARG A 23 2.77 5.88 -2.07
CA ARG A 23 2.18 4.53 -2.24
C ARG A 23 0.84 4.34 -1.53
N TYR A 24 0.73 4.84 -0.29
CA TYR A 24 -0.50 4.72 0.50
C TYR A 24 -1.66 5.56 -0.05
N SER A 25 -1.37 6.67 -0.75
CA SER A 25 -2.39 7.48 -1.42
C SER A 25 -3.00 6.75 -2.61
N LEU A 26 -2.24 5.86 -3.25
CA LEU A 26 -2.71 4.99 -4.33
C LEU A 26 -3.37 3.69 -3.82
N GLY A 27 -3.65 3.59 -2.51
CA GLY A 27 -4.25 2.40 -1.90
C GLY A 27 -3.31 1.19 -1.80
N GLN A 28 -2.02 1.31 -2.17
CA GLN A 28 -1.07 0.22 -2.02
C GLN A 28 -0.84 -0.08 -0.53
N LYS A 29 -0.91 -1.36 -0.16
CA LYS A 29 -0.80 -1.79 1.23
C LYS A 29 0.54 -2.49 1.47
N ARG A 30 1.15 -2.30 2.64
CA ARG A 30 2.43 -2.93 2.98
C ARG A 30 2.25 -4.06 3.97
N CYS A 31 2.77 -5.23 3.63
CA CYS A 31 2.99 -6.29 4.61
C CYS A 31 4.30 -6.04 5.36
N GLN A 32 4.29 -6.20 6.69
CA GLN A 32 5.50 -6.02 7.50
C GLN A 32 6.45 -7.21 7.38
N THR A 33 5.91 -8.42 7.45
CA THR A 33 6.69 -9.66 7.38
C THR A 33 7.17 -9.96 5.97
N CYS A 34 6.32 -9.78 4.95
CA CYS A 34 6.72 -10.00 3.56
C CYS A 34 7.51 -8.82 2.98
N MET A 35 7.63 -7.71 3.72
CA MET A 35 8.36 -6.48 3.39
C MET A 35 8.00 -5.79 2.07
N MET A 36 6.98 -6.23 1.34
CA MET A 36 6.56 -5.68 0.06
C MET A 36 5.26 -4.86 0.15
N PHE A 37 5.07 -4.01 -0.86
CA PHE A 37 3.78 -3.39 -1.14
C PHE A 37 2.98 -4.27 -2.10
N MET A 38 1.66 -4.30 -1.93
CA MET A 38 0.76 -5.10 -2.74
C MET A 38 -0.57 -4.39 -2.99
N ASN A 39 -1.16 -4.71 -4.14
CA ASN A 39 -2.53 -4.38 -4.49
C ASN A 39 -3.40 -5.55 -4.03
N TRP A 40 -4.03 -5.39 -2.86
CA TRP A 40 -4.85 -6.43 -2.26
C TRP A 40 -6.12 -5.82 -1.64
N PRO A 41 -7.33 -6.31 -2.03
CA PRO A 41 -8.58 -5.77 -1.51
C PRO A 41 -8.72 -6.02 -0.01
N GLY A 42 -8.26 -7.19 0.47
CA GLY A 42 -8.35 -7.58 1.87
C GLY A 42 -7.47 -6.76 2.82
N VAL A 43 -7.74 -6.92 4.12
CA VAL A 43 -6.99 -6.25 5.20
C VAL A 43 -5.82 -7.12 5.69
N TRP A 44 -5.86 -8.42 5.43
CA TRP A 44 -4.86 -9.40 5.85
C TRP A 44 -4.04 -9.88 4.67
N CYS A 45 -2.75 -10.10 4.89
CA CYS A 45 -1.84 -10.59 3.86
C CYS A 45 -2.22 -12.02 3.46
N PRO A 46 -2.42 -12.31 2.16
CA PRO A 46 -2.77 -13.67 1.71
C PRO A 46 -1.62 -14.68 1.88
N CYS A 47 -0.41 -14.19 2.19
CA CYS A 47 0.79 -15.01 2.29
C CYS A 47 1.13 -15.39 3.74
N CYS A 48 1.22 -14.39 4.63
CA CYS A 48 1.63 -14.59 6.03
C CYS A 48 0.48 -14.38 7.03
N GLY A 49 -0.73 -14.06 6.58
CA GLY A 49 -1.89 -13.88 7.46
C GLY A 49 -1.85 -12.64 8.35
N LEU A 50 -0.83 -11.76 8.24
CA LEU A 50 -0.72 -10.57 9.07
C LEU A 50 -1.41 -9.36 8.45
N LYS A 51 -1.90 -8.46 9.32
CA LYS A 51 -2.61 -7.24 8.92
C LYS A 51 -1.71 -6.36 8.06
N LEU A 52 -2.22 -5.98 6.90
CA LEU A 52 -1.56 -5.06 5.98
C LEU A 52 -1.68 -3.63 6.51
N ARG A 53 -0.60 -2.85 6.36
CA ARG A 53 -0.64 -1.42 6.65
C ARG A 53 -1.15 -0.65 5.44
N SER A 54 -2.22 0.10 5.62
CA SER A 54 -2.74 1.10 4.67
C SER A 54 -2.23 2.52 4.95
N HIS A 55 -1.48 2.72 6.03
CA HIS A 55 -0.95 4.02 6.41
C HIS A 55 0.54 3.96 6.80
N PRO A 56 1.28 5.09 6.70
CA PRO A 56 2.61 5.25 7.25
C PRO A 56 2.65 4.98 8.76
N ARG A 57 3.83 4.57 9.27
CA ARG A 57 4.04 4.44 10.72
C ARG A 57 4.12 5.81 11.40
N ASN A 58 4.76 6.77 10.76
CA ASN A 58 5.00 8.08 11.34
C ASN A 58 3.71 8.91 11.38
N ALA A 59 3.35 9.41 12.56
CA ALA A 59 2.17 10.24 12.78
C ALA A 59 2.12 11.45 11.83
N ASN A 60 3.24 12.15 11.64
CA ASN A 60 3.34 13.28 10.71
C ASN A 60 2.96 12.90 9.26
N HIS A 61 3.41 11.73 8.80
CA HIS A 61 3.10 11.26 7.44
C HIS A 61 1.67 10.74 7.34
N ARG A 62 1.11 10.19 8.43
CA ARG A 62 -0.30 9.80 8.51
C ARG A 62 -1.21 11.04 8.45
N SER A 63 -0.86 12.12 9.13
CA SER A 63 -1.58 13.40 9.05
C SER A 63 -1.53 13.99 7.64
N LYS A 64 -0.34 14.01 7.02
CA LYS A 64 -0.18 14.45 5.62
C LYS A 64 -1.01 13.61 4.64
N LEU A 65 -1.11 12.29 4.86
CA LEU A 65 -1.90 11.40 4.02
C LEU A 65 -3.41 11.69 4.15
N ARG A 66 -3.91 11.92 5.37
CA ARG A 66 -5.32 12.28 5.63
C ARG A 66 -5.70 13.60 4.97
N ASN A 67 -4.79 14.58 4.99
CA ASN A 67 -5.04 15.90 4.40
C ASN A 67 -4.99 15.89 2.86
N LYS A 68 -4.53 14.80 2.22
CA LYS A 68 -4.50 14.62 0.76
C LYS A 68 -5.73 13.91 0.18
N HIS A 69 -6.75 13.60 0.99
CA HIS A 69 -8.01 12.96 0.53
C HIS A 69 -9.00 13.95 -0.09
N GLU A 70 -8.53 14.79 -1.02
CA GLU A 70 -9.42 15.45 -1.99
C GLU A 70 -8.92 15.13 -3.40
N LYS A 71 -9.84 14.56 -4.19
CA LYS A 71 -9.77 14.15 -5.61
C LYS A 71 -9.41 12.68 -5.87
N PRO A 72 -10.41 11.81 -6.06
CA PRO A 72 -10.23 10.60 -6.84
C PRO A 72 -9.97 11.01 -8.29
N LEU A 73 -8.77 10.75 -8.81
CA LEU A 73 -8.54 10.79 -10.24
C LEU A 73 -9.17 9.53 -10.85
N LEU A 74 -10.41 9.69 -11.31
CA LEU A 74 -10.92 8.98 -12.46
C LEU A 74 -9.98 9.26 -13.62
N VAL A 75 -9.16 8.29 -13.99
CA VAL A 75 -8.56 8.23 -15.33
C VAL A 75 -8.61 6.76 -15.77
N PHE A 76 -9.81 6.35 -16.19
CA PHE A 76 -9.94 5.39 -17.28
C PHE A 76 -9.90 6.23 -18.56
N ALA A 77 -8.89 6.01 -19.38
CA ALA A 77 -8.86 6.37 -20.79
C ALA A 77 -8.37 5.12 -21.54
#